data_AF-A0A2E7UJ77-F1
#
_entry.id   AF-A0A2E7UJ77-F1
#
_cell.length_a   1.000
_cell.length_b   1.000
_cell.length_c   1.000
_cell.angle_alpha   90.00
_cell.angle_beta   90.00
_cell.angle_gamma   90.00
#
_symmetry.space_group_name_H-M   'P 1'
#
loop_
_entity.id
_entity.type
_entity.pdbx_description
1 polymer ?
#
loop_
_entity_poly.entity_id
_entity_poly.type
_entity_poly.pdbx_seq_one_letter_code
_entity_poly.pdbx_strand_id
1 'polypeptide(L)' 'MKLTAYSVKLKKVVEISNPKIVTMKNGRKAVQGVAAEDPSSKVFRILSDKDVAEVEKQIS' A
#
# COMPACT_ATOMS: atom_id res chain seq x y z
N MET A 1 -5.78 8.98 -5.58
CA MET A 1 -5.08 9.16 -4.28
C MET A 1 -3.57 8.95 -4.47
N LYS A 2 -2.68 9.62 -3.73
CA LYS A 2 -1.25 9.25 -3.71
C LYS A 2 -1.07 8.02 -2.81
N LEU A 3 -0.68 6.89 -3.39
CA LEU A 3 -0.44 5.64 -2.68
C LEU A 3 0.95 5.69 -2.02
N THR A 4 0.98 6.17 -0.79
CA THR A 4 2.20 6.25 0.03
C THR A 4 2.09 5.38 1.27
N ALA A 5 3.21 4.84 1.73
CA ALA A 5 3.31 4.08 2.97
C ALA A 5 4.60 4.41 3.71
N TYR A 6 4.58 4.26 5.03
CA TYR A 6 5.78 4.37 5.82
C TYR A 6 6.64 3.11 5.65
N SER A 7 7.86 3.27 5.13
CA SER A 7 8.84 2.18 5.05
C SER A 7 9.64 2.13 6.34
N VAL A 8 9.55 1.02 7.08
CA VAL A 8 10.30 0.83 8.32
C VAL A 8 11.80 0.75 8.07
N LYS A 9 12.22 0.16 6.94
CA LYS A 9 13.63 0.09 6.54
C LYS A 9 14.22 1.47 6.26
N LEU A 10 13.50 2.28 5.48
CA LEU A 10 13.97 3.62 5.07
C LEU A 10 13.62 4.71 6.10
N LYS A 11 12.80 4.38 7.12
CA LYS A 11 12.31 5.27 8.18
C LYS A 11 11.66 6.56 7.65
N LYS A 12 10.99 6.47 6.51
CA LYS A 12 10.30 7.59 5.87
C LYS A 12 9.07 7.12 5.10
N VAL A 13 8.21 8.07 4.77
CA VAL A 13 7.07 7.85 3.87
C VAL A 13 7.60 7.78 2.44
N VAL A 14 7.27 6.69 1.76
CA VAL A 14 7.67 6.43 0.38
C VAL A 14 6.45 6.12 -0.48
N GLU A 15 6.59 6.32 -1.78
CA GLU A 15 5.58 5.92 -2.75
C GLU A 15 5.56 4.40 -2.92
N ILE A 16 4.35 3.85 -3.07
CA ILE A 16 4.11 2.44 -3.31
C ILE A 16 4.15 2.20 -4.81
N SER A 17 5.11 1.39 -5.26
CA SER A 17 5.16 0.86 -6.61
C SER A 17 4.52 -0.53 -6.68
N ASN A 18 3.96 -0.88 -7.84
CA ASN A 18 3.18 -2.11 -8.08
C ASN A 18 2.12 -2.38 -7.00
N PRO A 19 1.17 -1.44 -6.80
CA PRO A 19 0.16 -1.58 -5.77
C PRO A 19 -0.78 -2.74 -6.06
N LYS A 20 -1.08 -3.52 -5.02
CA LYS A 20 -2.01 -4.65 -5.03
C LYS A 20 -2.83 -4.64 -3.76
N ILE A 21 -4.14 -4.80 -3.91
CA ILE A 21 -5.02 -4.93 -2.75
C ILE A 21 -4.89 -6.34 -2.18
N VAL A 22 -4.69 -6.42 -0.87
CA VAL A 22 -4.60 -7.67 -0.12
C VAL A 22 -5.49 -7.60 1.11
N THR A 23 -6.09 -8.72 1.46
CA THR A 23 -6.80 -8.89 2.73
C THR A 23 -5.82 -9.45 3.75
N MET A 24 -5.56 -8.70 4.82
CA MET A 24 -4.69 -9.10 5.92
C MET A 24 -5.36 -10.19 6.77
N LYS A 25 -4.57 -10.95 7.55
CA LYS A 25 -5.07 -12.04 8.41
C LYS A 25 -6.09 -11.59 9.47
N ASN A 26 -6.11 -10.30 9.81
CA ASN A 26 -7.07 -9.70 10.73
C ASN A 26 -8.37 -9.22 10.04
N GLY A 27 -8.59 -9.60 8.78
CA GLY A 27 -9.78 -9.23 8.01
C GLY A 27 -9.74 -7.82 7.40
N ARG A 28 -8.72 -7.01 7.70
CA ARG A 28 -8.60 -5.65 7.14
C ARG A 28 -8.04 -5.67 5.72
N LYS A 29 -8.56 -4.82 4.85
CA LYS A 29 -7.99 -4.59 3.52
C LYS A 29 -6.82 -3.62 3.60
N ALA A 30 -5.80 -3.87 2.78
CA ALA A 30 -4.62 -3.03 2.68
C ALA A 30 -4.12 -2.99 1.23
N VAL A 31 -3.41 -1.93 0.87
CA VAL A 31 -2.57 -1.89 -0.33
C VAL A 31 -1.20 -2.40 0.05
N GLN A 32 -0.79 -3.48 -0.60
CA GLN A 32 0.57 -3.96 -0.60
C GLN A 32 1.29 -3.46 -1.86
N GLY A 33 2.55 -3.12 -1.74
CA GLY A 33 3.44 -2.96 -2.90
C GLY A 33 4.89 -2.98 -2.45
N VAL A 34 5.77 -2.42 -3.29
CA VAL A 34 7.18 -2.23 -2.97
C VAL A 34 7.48 -0.75 -2.81
N ALA A 35 8.45 -0.39 -1.98
CA ALA A 35 8.91 0.98 -1.90
C ALA A 35 9.55 1.37 -3.25
N ALA A 36 9.13 2.50 -3.82
CA ALA A 36 9.68 2.98 -5.10
C ALA A 36 11.21 3.15 -5.04
N GLU A 37 11.73 3.55 -3.87
CA GLU A 37 13.16 3.73 -3.64
C GLU A 37 13.91 2.45 -3.26
N ASP A 38 13.22 1.43 -2.77
CA ASP A 38 13.80 0.13 -2.40
C ASP A 38 12.84 -1.00 -2.81
N PRO A 39 13.00 -1.55 -4.03
CA PRO A 39 12.16 -2.63 -4.55
C PRO A 39 12.22 -3.92 -3.71
N SER A 40 13.24 -4.07 -2.84
CA SER A 40 13.36 -5.20 -1.93
C SER A 40 12.45 -5.09 -0.70
N SER A 41 11.97 -3.88 -0.41
CA SER A 41 11.14 -3.59 0.76
C SER A 41 9.66 -3.60 0.40
N LYS A 42 8.93 -4.60 0.91
CA LYS A 42 7.47 -4.59 0.86
C LYS A 42 6.92 -3.55 1.84
N VAL A 43 5.96 -2.77 1.37
CA VAL A 43 5.26 -1.76 2.16
C VAL A 43 3.76 -2.03 2.12
N PHE A 44 3.09 -1.72 3.23
CA PHE A 44 1.67 -1.95 3.40
C PHE A 44 1.00 -0.66 3.89
N ARG A 45 -0.11 -0.28 3.25
CA ARG A 45 -0.98 0.80 3.70
C ARG A 45 -2.34 0.21 4.02
N ILE A 46 -2.74 0.24 5.29
CA ILE A 46 -4.09 -0.17 5.69
C ILE A 46 -5.08 0.84 5.11
N LEU A 47 -6.13 0.33 4.48
CA LEU A 47 -7.21 1.15 3.91
C LEU A 47 -8.43 1.12 4.81
N SER A 48 -9.18 2.23 4.84
CA SER A 48 -10.56 2.22 5.31
C SER A 48 -11.50 1.75 4.18
N ASP A 49 -12.73 1.36 4.53
CA ASP A 49 -13.70 0.85 3.53
C ASP A 49 -13.97 1.85 2.39
N LYS A 50 -13.89 3.15 2.66
CA LYS A 50 -14.02 4.21 1.65
C LYS A 50 -12.84 4.23 0.69
N ASP A 51 -11.62 4.13 1.23
CA ASP A 51 -10.39 4.17 0.43
C ASP A 51 -10.22 2.91 -0.43
N VAL A 52 -10.76 1.77 0.01
CA VAL A 52 -10.75 0.51 -0.75
C VAL A 52 -11.40 0.72 -2.11
N ALA A 53 -12.60 1.30 -2.16
CA ALA A 53 -13.33 1.49 -3.42
C ALA A 53 -12.61 2.45 -4.36
N GLU A 54 -11.91 3.45 -3.84
CA GLU A 54 -11.11 4.37 -4.64
C GLU A 54 -9.87 3.70 -5.21
N VAL A 55 -9.17 2.90 -4.39
CA VAL A 55 -7.96 2.22 -4.82
C VAL A 55 -8.27 1.06 -5.77
N GLU A 56 -9.38 0.34 -5.59
CA GLU A 56 -9.85 -0.68 -6.54
C GLU A 56 -10.06 -0.07 -7.93
N LYS A 57 -10.64 1.13 -8.03
CA LYS A 57 -10.81 1.86 -9.30
C LYS A 57 -9.49 2.36 -9.90
N GLN A 58 -8.49 2.62 -9.07
CA GLN A 58 -7.22 3.19 -9.49
C GLN A 58 -6.18 2.14 -9.93
N ILE A 59 -6.39 0.88 -9.53
CA ILE A 59 -5.57 -0.29 -9.91
C ILE A 59 -6.21 -1.10 -11.05
N SER A 60 -7.52 -0.91 -11.31
CA SER A 60 -8.27 -1.59 -12.37
C SER A 60 -7.97 -1.07 -13.78
#